data_AF-A0A9N9DX05-F1
#
_entry.id   AF-A0A9N9DX05-F1
#
_cell.length_a   1.000
_cell.length_b   1.000
_cell.length_c   1.000
_cell.angle_alpha   90.00
_cell.angle_beta   90.00
_cell.angle_gamma   90.00
#
_symmetry.space_group_name_H-M   'P 1'
#
loop_
_entity.id
_entity.type
_entity.pdbx_description
1 polymer ?
#
loop_
_entity_poly.entity_id
_entity_poly.type
_entity_poly.pdbx_seq_one_letter_code
_entity_poly.pdbx_strand_id
1 'polypeptide(L)'
;MKSIIELLENPEAYSNPKKFLPLPFLFLDEQKSVERFFINDDDKFIYMGRKAFVNVLNTINELKRGRSYMDCFIYDTISHELVKKLENYIKLALFLTYIDNIEKIIKISTCKTTDDIVAFCESSELLYFIVDQMNALDYRNNTEIVEVKKATILDVLNRMTPEYYCIKSSSANNESALYLIQKQTNDRKIKLYGGFDEDEMSQWWMQNRKNLPSVNEEQKKKIEYDTGKNPLF
;
A
#
# COMPACT_ATOMS: atom_id res chain seq x y z
N MET A 1 -9.47 -14.51 -17.15
CA MET A 1 -9.17 -13.57 -16.05
C MET A 1 -10.44 -13.40 -15.23
N LYS A 2 -10.37 -13.62 -13.90
CA LYS A 2 -11.50 -13.36 -12.99
C LYS A 2 -11.96 -11.90 -13.15
N SER A 3 -13.26 -11.66 -13.02
CA SER A 3 -13.84 -10.31 -13.14
C SER A 3 -13.06 -9.32 -12.28
N ILE A 4 -12.82 -8.13 -12.83
CA ILE A 4 -12.30 -7.00 -12.07
C ILE A 4 -13.18 -6.83 -10.83
N ILE A 5 -12.51 -6.60 -9.72
CA ILE A 5 -12.98 -6.71 -8.35
C ILE A 5 -14.24 -5.86 -8.16
N GLU A 6 -15.39 -6.48 -7.88
CA GLU A 6 -16.55 -5.76 -7.36
C GLU A 6 -16.28 -5.39 -5.90
N LEU A 7 -15.60 -4.27 -5.69
CA LEU A 7 -15.49 -3.63 -4.39
C LEU A 7 -16.84 -2.98 -4.04
N LEU A 8 -17.20 -2.99 -2.76
CA LEU A 8 -18.37 -2.23 -2.31
C LEU A 8 -18.15 -0.75 -2.65
N GLU A 9 -19.13 -0.13 -3.29
CA GLU A 9 -19.07 1.29 -3.67
C GLU A 9 -19.18 2.22 -2.46
N ASN A 10 -19.79 1.77 -1.36
CA ASN A 10 -19.98 2.59 -0.17
C ASN A 10 -18.71 2.63 0.71
N PRO A 11 -17.99 3.78 0.79
CA PRO A 11 -16.78 3.91 1.59
C PRO A 11 -17.02 3.80 3.11
N GLU A 12 -18.26 4.00 3.58
CA GLU A 12 -18.61 3.84 5.00
C GLU A 12 -18.45 2.38 5.46
N ALA A 13 -18.60 1.40 4.56
CA ALA A 13 -18.41 -0.01 4.88
C ALA A 13 -16.96 -0.29 5.31
N TYR A 14 -15.99 0.32 4.65
CA TYR A 14 -14.56 0.22 4.97
C TYR A 14 -14.16 1.05 6.19
N SER A 15 -15.04 1.96 6.63
CA SER A 15 -14.80 2.79 7.81
C SER A 15 -15.42 2.23 9.09
N ASN A 16 -16.19 1.15 8.99
CA ASN A 16 -16.96 0.58 10.09
C ASN A 16 -16.23 -0.63 10.71
N PRO A 17 -15.76 -0.57 11.97
CA PRO A 17 -15.05 -1.67 12.62
C PRO A 17 -15.85 -2.96 12.78
N LYS A 18 -17.18 -2.88 12.67
CA LYS A 18 -18.07 -4.06 12.73
C LYS A 18 -18.17 -4.79 11.39
N LYS A 19 -17.62 -4.23 10.31
CA LYS A 19 -17.65 -4.80 8.97
C LYS A 19 -16.31 -5.48 8.67
N PHE A 20 -16.39 -6.76 8.34
CA PHE A 20 -15.27 -7.57 7.87
C PHE A 20 -15.52 -7.89 6.41
N LEU A 21 -14.67 -7.33 5.54
CA LEU A 21 -14.87 -7.32 4.10
C LEU A 21 -13.81 -8.23 3.45
N PRO A 22 -14.21 -9.23 2.64
CA PRO A 22 -13.28 -10.03 1.89
C PRO A 22 -12.76 -9.23 0.70
N LEU A 23 -11.49 -8.81 0.77
CA LEU A 23 -10.83 -8.04 -0.27
C LEU A 23 -9.83 -8.93 -1.03
N PRO A 24 -9.66 -8.73 -2.34
CA PRO A 24 -8.67 -9.47 -3.11
C PRO A 24 -7.27 -9.20 -2.56
N PHE A 25 -6.48 -10.25 -2.39
CA PHE A 25 -5.08 -10.10 -2.05
C PHE A 25 -4.25 -10.05 -3.34
N LEU A 26 -3.88 -8.84 -3.77
CA LEU A 26 -3.04 -8.63 -4.95
C LEU A 26 -1.59 -9.00 -4.61
N PHE A 27 -1.27 -10.27 -4.71
CA PHE A 27 0.08 -10.79 -4.50
C PHE A 27 0.58 -11.46 -5.77
N LEU A 28 1.70 -10.96 -6.28
CA LEU A 28 2.25 -11.31 -7.58
C LEU A 28 3.36 -12.37 -7.52
N ASP A 29 3.77 -12.78 -6.33
CA ASP A 29 4.86 -13.74 -6.16
C ASP A 29 4.32 -15.16 -5.88
N GLU A 30 5.11 -16.17 -6.24
CA GLU A 30 4.74 -17.59 -6.12
C GLU A 30 4.61 -18.01 -4.65
N GLN A 31 5.36 -17.37 -3.75
CA GLN A 31 5.35 -17.66 -2.32
C GLN A 31 4.53 -16.62 -1.55
N LYS A 32 3.22 -16.87 -1.39
CA LYS A 32 2.35 -16.04 -0.54
C LYS A 32 2.91 -16.01 0.89
N SER A 33 3.24 -14.82 1.39
CA SER A 33 3.52 -14.61 2.82
C SER A 33 2.20 -14.68 3.59
N VAL A 34 1.71 -15.90 3.80
CA VAL A 34 0.45 -16.22 4.48
C VAL A 34 0.52 -16.03 6.00
N GLU A 35 1.70 -15.72 6.55
CA GLU A 35 1.89 -15.61 8.00
C GLU A 35 1.33 -14.31 8.60
N ARG A 36 1.14 -13.27 7.78
CA ARG A 36 0.66 -11.94 8.23
C ARG A 36 -0.74 -11.57 7.78
N PHE A 37 -1.29 -12.31 6.83
CA PHE A 37 -2.63 -12.08 6.30
C PHE A 37 -3.33 -13.42 6.22
N PHE A 38 -4.43 -13.56 6.94
CA PHE A 38 -5.34 -14.68 6.74
C PHE A 38 -5.99 -14.55 5.35
N ILE A 39 -5.45 -15.27 4.38
CA ILE A 39 -6.00 -15.41 3.03
C ILE A 39 -6.90 -16.65 3.02
N ASN A 40 -8.15 -16.46 2.62
CA ASN A 40 -9.11 -17.57 2.51
C ASN A 40 -8.90 -18.37 1.20
N ASP A 41 -9.65 -19.47 1.05
CA ASP A 41 -9.59 -20.35 -0.13
C ASP A 41 -9.95 -19.65 -1.46
N ASP A 42 -10.54 -18.45 -1.41
CA ASP A 42 -10.90 -17.63 -2.57
C ASP A 42 -9.82 -16.59 -2.95
N ASP A 43 -8.63 -16.66 -2.36
CA ASP A 43 -7.54 -15.68 -2.50
C ASP A 43 -7.90 -14.26 -2.02
N LYS A 44 -8.77 -14.18 -1.02
CA LYS A 44 -9.18 -12.92 -0.40
C LYS A 44 -8.67 -12.83 1.03
N PHE A 45 -8.17 -11.65 1.41
CA PHE A 45 -7.87 -11.30 2.79
C PHE A 45 -9.09 -10.65 3.44
N ILE A 46 -9.26 -10.86 4.75
CA ILE A 46 -10.36 -10.24 5.49
C ILE A 46 -9.92 -8.89 6.04
N TYR A 47 -10.47 -7.81 5.47
CA TYR A 47 -10.25 -6.46 5.95
C TYR A 47 -11.30 -6.08 7.01
N MET A 48 -10.87 -5.77 8.22
CA MET A 48 -11.72 -5.10 9.21
C MET A 48 -11.78 -3.61 8.89
N GLY A 49 -12.99 -3.05 8.82
CA GLY A 49 -13.17 -1.63 8.58
C GLY A 49 -12.41 -0.77 9.61
N ARG A 50 -11.74 0.27 9.13
CA ARG A 50 -10.94 1.19 9.96
C ARG A 50 -11.60 2.56 10.01
N LYS A 51 -11.82 3.14 11.18
CA LYS A 51 -12.36 4.51 11.27
C LYS A 51 -11.48 5.53 10.53
N ALA A 52 -10.18 5.27 10.48
CA ALA A 52 -9.22 6.08 9.74
C ALA A 52 -9.43 6.07 8.22
N PHE A 53 -10.12 5.06 7.66
CA PHE A 53 -10.28 4.88 6.21
C PHE A 53 -10.92 6.10 5.54
N VAL A 54 -12.01 6.62 6.09
CA VAL A 54 -12.70 7.79 5.51
C VAL A 54 -11.80 9.02 5.43
N ASN A 55 -10.92 9.22 6.42
CA ASN A 55 -9.99 10.34 6.42
C ASN A 55 -8.91 10.18 5.34
N VAL A 56 -8.39 8.96 5.19
CA VAL A 56 -7.46 8.62 4.11
C VAL A 56 -8.10 8.84 2.74
N LEU A 57 -9.31 8.30 2.54
CA LEU A 57 -10.04 8.43 1.29
C LEU A 57 -10.37 9.89 0.95
N ASN A 58 -10.83 10.68 1.92
CA ASN A 58 -11.11 12.10 1.71
C ASN A 58 -9.85 12.86 1.29
N THR A 59 -8.72 12.60 1.94
CA THR A 59 -7.45 13.24 1.58
C THR A 59 -7.01 12.87 0.16
N ILE A 60 -7.17 11.60 -0.24
CA ILE A 60 -6.89 11.16 -1.61
C ILE A 60 -7.85 11.84 -2.61
N ASN A 61 -9.13 11.97 -2.26
CA ASN A 61 -10.12 12.62 -3.13
C ASN A 61 -9.89 14.13 -3.28
N GLU A 62 -9.28 14.79 -2.30
CA GLU A 62 -8.86 16.19 -2.44
C GLU A 62 -7.74 16.36 -3.46
N LEU A 63 -6.87 15.34 -3.64
CA LEU A 63 -5.89 15.33 -4.73
C LEU A 63 -6.60 15.30 -6.10
N LYS A 64 -7.69 14.54 -6.22
CA LYS A 64 -8.48 14.41 -7.47
C LYS A 64 -9.15 15.71 -7.92
N ARG A 65 -9.46 16.64 -7.01
CA ARG A 65 -10.23 17.87 -7.34
C ARG A 65 -9.46 18.89 -8.20
N GLY A 66 -8.19 18.62 -8.57
CA GLY A 66 -7.35 19.50 -9.39
C GLY A 66 -7.52 19.36 -10.91
N ARG A 67 -7.86 18.18 -11.46
CA ARG A 67 -8.07 17.93 -12.91
C ARG A 67 -9.02 16.74 -13.12
N SER A 68 -9.84 16.82 -14.17
CA SER A 68 -10.95 15.88 -14.47
C SER A 68 -10.49 14.52 -15.00
N TYR A 69 -11.06 13.45 -14.41
CA TYR A 69 -11.00 12.02 -14.76
C TYR A 69 -9.61 11.34 -14.70
N MET A 70 -9.48 10.28 -13.89
CA MET A 70 -8.26 9.49 -13.72
C MET A 70 -8.60 8.04 -13.35
N ASP A 71 -8.15 7.10 -14.18
CA ASP A 71 -8.32 5.66 -14.02
C ASP A 71 -6.95 4.97 -14.09
N CYS A 72 -6.10 5.11 -13.07
CA CYS A 72 -4.89 4.31 -12.97
C CYS A 72 -4.28 4.41 -11.56
N PHE A 73 -4.07 3.27 -10.90
CA PHE A 73 -3.29 3.14 -9.68
C PHE A 73 -2.17 2.12 -9.88
N ILE A 74 -0.92 2.56 -9.73
CA ILE A 74 0.24 1.69 -9.62
C ILE A 74 0.39 1.39 -8.13
N TYR A 75 0.05 0.18 -7.69
CA TYR A 75 0.26 -0.29 -6.33
C TYR A 75 1.66 -0.90 -6.19
N ASP A 76 2.40 -0.51 -5.15
CA ASP A 76 3.70 -1.07 -4.87
C ASP A 76 3.92 -1.22 -3.37
N THR A 77 4.43 -2.36 -2.93
CA THR A 77 5.12 -2.53 -1.63
C THR A 77 6.58 -2.80 -1.97
N ILE A 78 7.51 -1.98 -1.48
CA ILE A 78 8.94 -2.18 -1.75
C ILE A 78 9.37 -3.55 -1.22
N SER A 79 9.42 -4.52 -2.12
CA SER A 79 9.73 -5.92 -1.85
C SER A 79 11.18 -6.23 -2.22
N HIS A 80 11.70 -7.33 -1.68
CA HIS A 80 13.02 -7.84 -2.09
C HIS A 80 13.11 -8.07 -3.62
N GLU A 81 12.00 -8.29 -4.32
CA GLU A 81 11.98 -8.46 -5.77
C GLU A 81 12.14 -7.14 -6.54
N LEU A 82 11.58 -6.03 -6.05
CA LEU A 82 11.81 -4.68 -6.61
C LEU A 82 13.31 -4.34 -6.63
N VAL A 83 14.05 -4.82 -5.63
CA VAL A 83 15.50 -4.63 -5.49
C VAL A 83 16.32 -5.52 -6.44
N LYS A 84 15.78 -6.69 -6.82
CA LYS A 84 16.47 -7.64 -7.70
C LYS A 84 16.26 -7.31 -9.17
N LYS A 85 15.05 -6.92 -9.57
CA LYS A 85 14.68 -6.66 -10.98
C LYS A 85 13.68 -5.50 -11.10
N LEU A 86 14.19 -4.28 -10.93
CA LEU A 86 13.40 -3.05 -10.91
C LEU A 86 12.50 -2.89 -12.14
N GLU A 87 13.04 -3.14 -13.33
CA GLU A 87 12.30 -3.00 -14.60
C GLU A 87 11.11 -3.96 -14.66
N ASN A 88 11.36 -5.22 -14.34
CA ASN A 88 10.30 -6.25 -14.37
C ASN A 88 9.21 -5.93 -13.37
N TYR A 89 9.61 -5.48 -12.19
CA TYR A 89 8.68 -5.15 -11.14
C TYR A 89 7.78 -3.97 -11.53
N ILE A 90 8.35 -2.87 -12.03
CA ILE A 90 7.56 -1.71 -12.49
C ILE A 90 6.66 -2.12 -13.67
N LYS A 91 7.16 -2.94 -14.61
CA LYS A 91 6.34 -3.45 -15.72
C LYS A 91 5.15 -4.28 -15.24
N LEU A 92 5.31 -5.12 -14.23
CA LEU A 92 4.20 -5.88 -13.65
C LEU A 92 3.12 -4.96 -13.07
N ALA A 93 3.51 -3.91 -12.33
CA ALA A 93 2.57 -2.94 -11.78
C ALA A 93 1.83 -2.16 -12.88
N LEU A 94 2.53 -1.82 -13.97
CA LEU A 94 1.93 -1.21 -15.16
C LEU A 94 1.01 -2.18 -15.93
N PHE A 95 1.35 -3.47 -16.03
CA PHE A 95 0.46 -4.46 -16.64
C PHE A 95 -0.83 -4.65 -15.85
N LEU A 96 -0.78 -4.59 -14.52
CA LEU A 96 -1.98 -4.61 -13.68
C LEU A 96 -2.84 -3.37 -13.90
N THR A 97 -2.19 -2.21 -13.97
CA THR A 97 -2.83 -0.93 -14.23
C THR A 97 -3.62 -0.96 -15.54
N TYR A 98 -3.02 -1.49 -16.59
CA TYR A 98 -3.56 -1.50 -17.94
C TYR A 98 -4.12 -2.87 -18.34
N ILE A 99 -4.62 -3.65 -17.37
CA ILE A 99 -5.01 -5.05 -17.59
C ILE A 99 -6.08 -5.20 -18.70
N ASP A 100 -6.90 -4.18 -18.89
CA ASP A 100 -7.96 -4.06 -19.89
C ASP A 100 -7.56 -3.26 -21.15
N ASN A 101 -6.32 -2.75 -21.22
CA ASN A 101 -5.79 -2.01 -22.36
C ASN A 101 -4.62 -2.73 -23.04
N ILE A 102 -4.95 -3.60 -24.00
CA ILE A 102 -3.97 -4.44 -24.70
C ILE A 102 -2.91 -3.63 -25.45
N GLU A 103 -3.25 -2.45 -25.99
CA GLU A 103 -2.29 -1.60 -26.70
C GLU A 103 -1.23 -1.05 -25.75
N LYS A 104 -1.64 -0.61 -24.55
CA LYS A 104 -0.73 -0.17 -23.50
C LYS A 104 0.13 -1.33 -23.00
N ILE A 105 -0.44 -2.51 -22.78
CA ILE A 105 0.31 -3.73 -22.42
C ILE A 105 1.39 -4.03 -23.47
N ILE A 106 1.07 -3.99 -24.77
CA ILE A 106 2.04 -4.22 -25.84
C ILE A 106 3.16 -3.18 -25.75
N LYS A 107 2.84 -1.88 -25.63
CA LYS A 107 3.85 -0.82 -25.48
C LYS A 107 4.76 -1.06 -24.27
N ILE A 108 4.20 -1.32 -23.08
CA ILE A 108 4.96 -1.62 -21.86
C ILE A 108 5.86 -2.85 -22.07
N SER A 109 5.36 -3.89 -22.75
CA SER A 109 6.14 -5.11 -23.00
C SER A 109 7.41 -4.83 -23.80
N THR A 110 7.40 -3.82 -24.68
CA THR A 110 8.55 -3.42 -25.49
C THR A 110 9.61 -2.62 -24.73
N CYS A 111 9.29 -2.03 -23.57
CA CYS A 111 10.25 -1.33 -22.72
C CYS A 111 11.33 -2.30 -22.23
N LYS A 112 12.61 -1.95 -22.45
CA LYS A 112 13.78 -2.77 -22.07
C LYS A 112 14.53 -2.21 -20.88
N THR A 113 14.46 -0.90 -20.68
CA THR A 113 15.19 -0.15 -19.66
C THR A 113 14.24 0.64 -18.76
N THR A 114 14.74 1.10 -17.61
CA THR A 114 14.01 2.04 -16.76
C THR A 114 13.70 3.34 -17.48
N ASP A 115 14.58 3.81 -18.38
CA ASP A 115 14.36 5.02 -19.18
C ASP A 115 13.19 4.86 -20.16
N ASP A 116 13.04 3.69 -20.80
CA ASP A 116 11.89 3.39 -21.65
C ASP A 116 10.58 3.42 -20.85
N ILE A 117 10.62 2.94 -19.60
CA ILE A 117 9.47 2.92 -18.70
C ILE A 117 9.12 4.34 -18.26
N VAL A 118 10.11 5.16 -17.89
CA VAL A 118 9.92 6.57 -17.54
C VAL A 118 9.27 7.32 -18.71
N ALA A 119 9.79 7.17 -19.93
CA ALA A 119 9.23 7.81 -21.12
C ALA A 119 7.78 7.34 -21.42
N PHE A 120 7.48 6.06 -21.18
CA PHE A 120 6.11 5.56 -21.27
C PHE A 120 5.19 6.24 -20.24
N CYS A 121 5.64 6.37 -18.98
CA CYS A 121 4.87 7.04 -17.94
C CYS A 121 4.66 8.51 -18.29
N GLU A 122 5.68 9.26 -18.73
CA GLU A 122 5.59 10.68 -19.12
C GLU A 122 4.63 10.94 -20.28
N SER A 123 4.53 9.99 -21.22
CA SER A 123 3.62 10.10 -22.39
C SER A 123 2.22 9.52 -22.15
N SER A 124 1.97 8.99 -20.96
CA SER A 124 0.68 8.44 -20.58
C SER A 124 -0.24 9.51 -19.97
N GLU A 125 -1.50 9.13 -19.79
CA GLU A 125 -2.48 9.84 -18.97
C GLU A 125 -2.01 9.97 -17.52
N LEU A 126 -2.74 10.77 -16.74
CA LEU A 126 -2.47 10.97 -15.32
C LEU A 126 -2.55 9.64 -14.53
N LEU A 127 -1.42 9.21 -13.98
CA LEU A 127 -1.29 8.02 -13.15
C LEU A 127 -1.24 8.39 -11.65
N TYR A 128 -1.81 7.52 -10.80
CA TYR A 128 -1.49 7.51 -9.36
C TYR A 128 -0.39 6.50 -9.07
N PHE A 129 0.66 6.94 -8.39
CA PHE A 129 1.70 6.06 -7.86
C PHE A 129 1.49 5.84 -6.38
N ILE A 130 1.23 4.60 -5.97
CA ILE A 130 1.16 4.18 -4.57
C ILE A 130 2.45 3.42 -4.28
N VAL A 131 3.30 3.99 -3.43
CA VAL A 131 4.57 3.38 -3.03
C VAL A 131 4.55 3.12 -1.53
N ASP A 132 4.37 1.87 -1.17
CA ASP A 132 4.36 1.37 0.20
C ASP A 132 5.75 0.98 0.68
N GLN A 133 5.96 1.11 1.98
CA GLN A 133 7.23 0.90 2.68
C GLN A 133 8.39 1.75 2.12
N MET A 134 8.15 3.03 1.83
CA MET A 134 9.17 3.98 1.37
C MET A 134 10.41 4.04 2.27
N ASN A 135 10.26 3.71 3.56
CA ASN A 135 11.38 3.59 4.51
C ASN A 135 12.40 2.50 4.12
N ALA A 136 12.05 1.52 3.28
CA ALA A 136 12.99 0.49 2.83
C ALA A 136 14.11 1.06 1.94
N LEU A 137 13.85 2.19 1.27
CA LEU A 137 14.81 2.93 0.45
C LEU A 137 15.57 4.02 1.23
N ASP A 138 15.29 4.16 2.53
CA ASP A 138 16.02 5.10 3.37
C ASP A 138 17.45 4.60 3.61
N TYR A 139 18.42 5.51 3.50
CA TYR A 139 19.83 5.24 3.77
C TYR A 139 20.07 4.87 5.24
N ARG A 140 19.19 5.29 6.16
CA ARG A 140 19.26 4.92 7.57
C ARG A 140 18.73 3.53 7.88
N ASN A 141 17.96 2.94 6.96
CA ASN A 141 17.32 1.66 7.20
C ASN A 141 18.22 0.51 6.72
N ASN A 142 18.55 -0.41 7.63
CA ASN A 142 19.45 -1.51 7.32
C ASN A 142 18.70 -2.68 6.64
N THR A 143 18.27 -2.46 5.40
CA THR A 143 17.48 -3.45 4.63
C THR A 143 18.32 -4.52 3.94
N GLU A 144 19.62 -4.66 4.26
CA GLU A 144 20.60 -5.48 3.51
C GLU A 144 20.76 -5.06 2.02
N ILE A 145 19.99 -4.08 1.56
CA ILE A 145 20.07 -3.50 0.22
C ILE A 145 21.24 -2.53 0.17
N VAL A 146 22.10 -2.70 -0.83
CA VAL A 146 23.23 -1.79 -1.11
C VAL A 146 22.71 -0.37 -1.39
N GLU A 147 23.28 0.63 -0.73
CA GLU A 147 22.86 2.04 -0.82
C GLU A 147 22.76 2.59 -2.26
N VAL A 148 23.71 2.24 -3.13
CA VAL A 148 23.68 2.64 -4.54
C VAL A 148 22.41 2.16 -5.27
N LYS A 149 21.92 0.96 -4.92
CA LYS A 149 20.67 0.44 -5.49
C LYS A 149 19.46 1.22 -4.97
N LYS A 150 19.42 1.55 -3.68
CA LYS A 150 18.34 2.37 -3.11
C LYS A 150 18.26 3.73 -3.81
N ALA A 151 19.41 4.38 -3.99
CA ALA A 151 19.49 5.65 -4.71
C ALA A 151 19.00 5.55 -6.17
N THR A 152 19.37 4.46 -6.85
CA THR A 152 18.92 4.19 -8.23
C THR A 152 17.40 4.02 -8.31
N ILE A 153 16.81 3.24 -7.40
CA ILE A 153 15.36 3.05 -7.34
C ILE A 153 14.66 4.38 -7.08
N LEU A 154 15.16 5.16 -6.11
CA LEU A 154 14.58 6.45 -5.76
C LEU A 154 14.64 7.45 -6.92
N ASP A 155 15.74 7.48 -7.68
CA ASP A 155 15.87 8.28 -8.89
C ASP A 155 14.80 7.93 -9.94
N VAL A 156 14.64 6.64 -10.25
CA VAL A 156 13.64 6.17 -11.21
C VAL A 156 12.22 6.52 -10.76
N LEU A 157 11.89 6.31 -9.47
CA LEU A 157 10.58 6.70 -8.92
C LEU A 157 10.31 8.20 -9.03
N ASN A 158 11.31 9.04 -8.75
CA ASN A 158 11.16 10.49 -8.85
C ASN A 158 10.97 10.94 -10.30
N ARG A 159 11.65 10.31 -11.26
CA ARG A 159 11.51 10.60 -12.69
C ARG A 159 10.16 10.16 -13.25
N MET A 160 9.55 9.10 -12.69
CA MET A 160 8.20 8.67 -13.10
C MET A 160 7.08 9.52 -12.49
N THR A 161 7.33 10.32 -11.45
CA THR A 161 6.28 11.00 -10.67
C THR A 161 6.18 12.54 -10.77
N PRO A 162 6.92 13.29 -11.61
CA PRO A 162 7.04 14.75 -11.48
C PRO A 162 5.72 15.51 -11.69
N GLU A 163 4.81 15.00 -12.54
CA GLU A 163 3.49 15.59 -12.79
C GLU A 163 2.33 14.76 -12.22
N TYR A 164 2.66 13.71 -11.46
CA TYR A 164 1.72 12.68 -11.03
C TYR A 164 1.42 12.76 -9.54
N TYR A 165 0.28 12.21 -9.14
CA TYR A 165 -0.04 12.07 -7.73
C TYR A 165 0.66 10.85 -7.15
N CYS A 166 1.53 11.07 -6.17
CA CYS A 166 2.22 10.00 -5.47
C CYS A 166 1.71 9.88 -4.02
N ILE A 167 1.19 8.71 -3.67
CA ILE A 167 0.84 8.31 -2.32
C ILE A 167 1.99 7.45 -1.80
N LYS A 168 2.65 7.91 -0.73
CA LYS A 168 3.80 7.22 -0.15
C LYS A 168 3.42 6.78 1.27
N SER A 169 3.62 5.51 1.62
CA SER A 169 3.53 5.05 2.99
C SER A 169 4.91 4.61 3.50
N SER A 170 5.11 4.79 4.80
CA SER A 170 6.31 4.33 5.50
C SER A 170 5.94 3.88 6.90
N SER A 171 6.78 3.05 7.51
CA SER A 171 6.63 2.71 8.92
C SER A 171 6.65 3.96 9.82
N ALA A 172 5.90 3.89 10.92
CA ALA A 172 5.77 4.99 11.88
C ALA A 172 7.11 5.43 12.51
N ASN A 173 8.09 4.53 12.54
CA ASN A 173 9.44 4.77 13.06
C ASN A 173 10.44 5.27 12.01
N ASN A 174 10.00 5.64 10.80
CA ASN A 174 10.89 6.21 9.79
C ASN A 174 11.37 7.61 10.25
N GLU A 175 12.61 7.68 10.74
CA GLU A 175 13.26 8.92 11.17
C GLU A 175 13.35 9.97 10.06
N SER A 176 13.62 9.56 8.82
CA SER A 176 13.70 10.48 7.69
C SER A 176 12.33 11.06 7.35
N ALA A 177 11.26 10.25 7.42
CA ALA A 177 9.89 10.77 7.27
C ALA A 177 9.54 11.74 8.39
N LEU A 178 9.93 11.46 9.65
CA LEU A 178 9.76 12.37 10.79
C LEU A 178 10.52 13.69 10.60
N TYR A 179 11.74 13.64 10.07
CA TYR A 179 12.52 14.84 9.75
C TYR A 179 11.90 15.63 8.58
N LEU A 180 11.40 14.95 7.56
CA LEU A 180 10.70 15.57 6.43
C LEU A 180 9.35 16.19 6.81
N ILE A 181 8.68 15.69 7.86
CA ILE A 181 7.46 16.31 8.41
C ILE A 181 7.75 17.75 8.92
N GLN A 182 8.98 18.04 9.36
CA GLN A 182 9.37 19.37 9.83
C GLN A 182 9.66 20.36 8.70
N LYS A 183 9.86 19.88 7.46
CA LYS A 183 10.08 20.73 6.29
C LYS A 183 8.76 21.17 5.67
N GLN A 184 8.69 22.42 5.25
CA GLN A 184 7.61 22.90 4.38
C GLN A 184 7.79 22.28 2.99
N THR A 185 6.82 21.46 2.60
CA THR A 185 6.75 20.77 1.31
C THR A 185 5.33 20.94 0.79
N ASN A 186 5.11 20.85 -0.53
CA ASN A 186 3.76 20.83 -1.12
C ASN A 186 3.01 19.49 -0.91
N ASP A 187 3.55 18.61 -0.07
CA ASP A 187 2.99 17.31 0.24
C ASP A 187 1.85 17.40 1.27
N ARG A 188 0.73 16.73 1.00
CA ARG A 188 -0.28 16.43 2.02
C ARG A 188 0.18 15.22 2.84
N LYS A 189 0.27 15.38 4.16
CA LYS A 189 0.76 14.35 5.08
C LYS A 189 -0.37 13.89 5.98
N ILE A 190 -0.66 12.58 5.98
CA ILE A 190 -1.59 11.96 6.91
C ILE A 190 -0.77 11.16 7.90
N LYS A 191 -0.97 11.42 9.20
CA LYS A 191 -0.34 10.67 10.27
C LYS A 191 -1.29 9.56 10.71
N LEU A 192 -0.93 8.32 10.38
CA LEU A 192 -1.60 7.12 10.86
C LEU A 192 -0.71 6.48 11.93
N TYR A 193 -0.71 7.06 13.14
CA TYR A 193 0.03 6.52 14.28
C TYR A 193 -0.87 5.68 15.17
N GLY A 194 -0.33 4.56 15.65
CA GLY A 194 -1.01 3.66 16.58
C GLY A 194 -1.80 2.55 15.89
N GLY A 195 -2.06 1.48 16.62
CA GLY A 195 -2.88 0.36 16.16
C GLY A 195 -4.37 0.70 16.12
N PHE A 196 -5.21 -0.24 16.54
CA PHE A 196 -6.64 -0.01 16.67
C PHE A 196 -6.97 0.93 17.84
N ASP A 197 -8.03 1.72 17.70
CA ASP A 197 -8.66 2.38 18.85
C ASP A 197 -9.41 1.36 19.75
N GLU A 198 -9.99 1.81 20.86
CA GLU A 198 -10.63 0.91 21.83
C GLU A 198 -11.82 0.12 21.25
N ASP A 199 -12.61 0.75 20.37
CA ASP A 199 -13.77 0.11 19.75
C ASP A 199 -13.33 -0.80 18.60
N GLU A 200 -12.33 -0.39 17.80
CA GLU A 200 -11.68 -1.25 16.82
C GLU A 200 -11.05 -2.50 17.47
N MET A 201 -10.35 -2.35 18.61
CA MET A 201 -9.79 -3.47 19.37
C MET A 201 -10.89 -4.40 19.88
N SER A 202 -11.99 -3.85 20.40
CA SER A 202 -13.12 -4.65 20.87
C SER A 202 -13.72 -5.51 19.76
N GLN A 203 -13.94 -4.93 18.57
CA GLN A 203 -14.42 -5.70 17.41
C GLN A 203 -13.41 -6.75 16.95
N TRP A 204 -12.12 -6.42 16.95
CA TRP A 204 -11.07 -7.36 16.58
C TRP A 204 -11.01 -8.57 17.54
N TRP A 205 -11.07 -8.34 18.86
CA TRP A 205 -11.13 -9.43 19.85
C TRP A 205 -12.39 -10.29 19.68
N MET A 206 -13.55 -9.68 19.44
CA MET A 206 -14.80 -10.41 19.23
C MET A 206 -14.74 -11.32 18.02
N GLN A 207 -14.16 -10.86 16.92
CA GLN A 207 -14.01 -11.63 15.69
C GLN A 207 -13.02 -12.79 15.84
N ASN A 208 -11.88 -12.53 16.47
CA ASN A 208 -10.78 -13.49 16.53
C ASN A 208 -10.84 -14.43 17.74
N ARG A 209 -11.82 -14.29 18.64
CA ARG A 209 -11.97 -15.09 19.86
C ARG A 209 -11.91 -16.61 19.66
N LYS A 210 -12.32 -17.12 18.49
CA LYS A 210 -12.32 -18.56 18.19
C LYS A 210 -10.95 -19.09 17.77
N ASN A 211 -10.11 -18.20 17.22
CA ASN A 211 -8.80 -18.52 16.68
C ASN A 211 -7.68 -18.22 17.69
N LEU A 212 -8.00 -17.50 18.76
CA LEU A 212 -7.07 -17.09 19.80
C LEU A 212 -7.19 -17.98 21.04
N PRO A 213 -6.10 -18.17 21.81
CA PRO A 213 -6.18 -18.82 23.11
C PRO A 213 -7.12 -18.04 24.04
N SER A 214 -7.75 -18.76 24.96
CA SER A 214 -8.57 -18.13 26.00
C SER A 214 -7.71 -17.23 26.87
N VAL A 215 -7.91 -15.91 26.75
CA VAL A 215 -7.21 -14.88 27.53
C VAL A 215 -8.19 -14.10 28.38
N ASN A 216 -7.80 -13.80 29.62
CA ASN A 216 -8.59 -12.95 30.51
C ASN A 216 -8.40 -11.45 30.18
N GLU A 217 -9.20 -10.57 30.80
CA GLU A 217 -9.17 -9.14 30.50
C GLU A 217 -7.82 -8.47 30.86
N GLU A 218 -7.11 -8.95 31.88
CA GLU A 218 -5.79 -8.42 32.23
C GLU A 218 -4.75 -8.78 31.18
N GLN A 219 -4.78 -10.02 30.68
CA GLN A 219 -3.94 -10.50 29.59
C GLN A 219 -4.23 -9.74 28.29
N LYS A 220 -5.50 -9.48 27.96
CA LYS A 220 -5.86 -8.67 26.79
C LYS A 220 -5.26 -7.27 26.87
N LYS A 221 -5.41 -6.58 28.01
CA LYS A 221 -4.83 -5.24 28.23
C LYS A 221 -3.32 -5.26 28.10
N LYS A 222 -2.67 -6.29 28.64
CA LYS A 222 -1.23 -6.46 28.51
C LYS A 222 -0.81 -6.65 27.04
N ILE A 223 -1.50 -7.52 26.30
CA ILE A 223 -1.24 -7.73 24.87
C ILE A 223 -1.43 -6.43 24.09
N GLU A 224 -2.54 -5.71 24.32
CA GLU A 224 -2.78 -4.42 23.67
C GLU A 224 -1.70 -3.38 23.96
N TYR A 225 -1.21 -3.34 25.20
CA TYR A 225 -0.11 -2.48 25.59
C TYR A 225 1.19 -2.87 24.87
N ASP A 226 1.55 -4.16 24.93
CA ASP A 226 2.79 -4.71 24.36
C ASP A 226 2.84 -4.56 22.83
N THR A 227 1.69 -4.65 22.15
CA THR A 227 1.61 -4.56 20.68
C THR A 227 1.33 -3.14 20.17
N GLY A 228 1.05 -2.19 21.07
CA GLY A 228 0.53 -0.87 20.69
C GLY A 228 -0.82 -0.95 19.97
N LYS A 229 -1.65 -1.94 20.33
CA LYS A 229 -2.96 -2.25 19.73
C LYS A 229 -2.91 -2.63 18.25
N ASN A 230 -1.75 -3.06 17.75
CA ASN A 230 -1.68 -3.57 16.39
C ASN A 230 -2.39 -4.94 16.31
N PRO A 231 -3.22 -5.18 15.28
CA PRO A 231 -3.75 -6.52 15.04
C PRO A 231 -2.59 -7.52 14.96
N LEU A 232 -2.70 -8.58 15.74
CA LEU A 232 -1.83 -9.73 15.61
C LEU A 232 -2.54 -10.75 14.72
N PHE A 233 -1.79 -11.50 13.91
CA PHE A 233 -2.27 -12.59 13.04
C PHE A 233 -3.04 -12.16 11.78
#